data_AF-A0A553I170-F1
#
_entry.id   AF-A0A553I170-F1
#
_cell.length_a   1.000
_cell.length_b   1.000
_cell.length_c   1.000
_cell.angle_alpha   90.00
_cell.angle_beta   90.00
_cell.angle_gamma   90.00
#
_symmetry.space_group_name_H-M   'P 1'
#
loop_
_entity.id
_entity.type
_entity.pdbx_description
1 polymer ?
#
loop_
_entity_poly.entity_id
_entity_poly.type
_entity_poly.pdbx_seq_one_letter_code
_entity_poly.pdbx_strand_id
1 'polypeptide(L)'
;MEQISLNHEASAGDTHKQTVSELPPEVVQCLENARFLHLATCVGNQPHVSLMNYTYLPSSPYSSVPVIVMTTNPSSKKTNNLLVNPNVSLLVHDWVSHRPPTQGRRASGGSPGPEHRSSLASMLININTSAMSSISATINGTAKLIAPGSDEEKYYRDQHLENNTFDSEGVISFNRQPPGDTEDGGRECFVAGEEVQVILVHIKDIRTSDWKGGVRDWVLTSEANGPTINGVSSLEVSKETQ
;
A
#
# COMPACT_ATOMS: atom_id res chain seq x y z
N MET A 1 34.21 -9.47 -5.98
CA MET A 1 33.27 -9.86 -4.89
C MET A 1 33.01 -8.60 -4.11
N GLU A 2 31.84 -7.99 -4.26
CA GLU A 2 31.44 -6.89 -3.38
C GLU A 2 31.17 -7.49 -2.00
N GLN A 3 31.93 -7.04 -1.01
CA GLN A 3 31.78 -7.47 0.36
C GLN A 3 30.51 -6.84 0.92
N ILE A 4 29.47 -7.65 1.12
CA ILE A 4 28.24 -7.20 1.79
C ILE A 4 28.65 -6.72 3.18
N SER A 5 28.50 -5.41 3.42
CA SER A 5 28.76 -4.83 4.73
C SER A 5 27.69 -5.33 5.69
N LEU A 6 28.10 -6.01 6.77
CA LEU A 6 27.21 -6.51 7.82
C LEU A 6 26.77 -5.42 8.81
N ASN A 7 27.20 -4.18 8.58
CA ASN A 7 26.87 -3.04 9.44
C ASN A 7 25.52 -2.48 9.00
N HIS A 8 24.48 -2.77 9.79
CA HIS A 8 23.17 -2.13 9.68
C HIS A 8 23.13 -0.89 10.58
N GLU A 9 22.42 0.16 10.16
CA GLU A 9 22.21 1.33 10.99
C GLU A 9 21.42 0.96 12.26
N ALA A 10 21.84 1.50 13.42
CA ALA A 10 21.13 1.27 14.68
C ALA A 10 19.76 1.95 14.64
N SER A 11 18.69 1.17 14.46
CA SER A 11 17.34 1.67 14.15
C SER A 11 16.29 1.41 15.24
N ALA A 12 16.72 1.20 16.49
CA ALA A 12 15.81 0.99 17.62
C ALA A 12 15.00 2.25 18.00
N GLY A 13 15.31 3.42 17.44
CA GLY A 13 14.61 4.69 17.66
C GLY A 13 14.19 5.39 16.36
N ASP A 14 13.76 6.66 16.50
CA ASP A 14 13.39 7.56 15.40
C ASP A 14 14.63 7.88 14.54
N THR A 15 14.81 7.14 13.45
CA THR A 15 15.97 7.23 12.55
C THR A 15 15.64 8.16 11.40
N HIS A 16 16.32 9.31 11.32
CA HIS A 16 16.06 10.33 10.28
C HIS A 16 14.59 10.74 10.14
N LYS A 17 13.86 10.79 11.26
CA LYS A 17 12.41 11.03 11.28
C LYS A 17 12.02 12.35 10.64
N GLN A 18 11.21 12.26 9.60
CA GLN A 18 10.63 13.41 8.91
C GLN A 18 9.12 13.44 9.10
N THR A 19 8.57 14.62 9.41
CA THR A 19 7.12 14.82 9.39
C THR A 19 6.73 15.29 8.00
N VAL A 20 5.79 14.59 7.37
CA VAL A 20 5.35 14.84 6.00
C VAL A 20 3.83 14.95 5.95
N SER A 21 3.32 15.79 5.04
CA SER A 21 1.89 15.88 4.72
C SER A 21 1.46 14.87 3.65
N GLU A 22 2.41 14.40 2.85
CA GLU A 22 2.22 13.45 1.75
C GLU A 22 3.26 12.32 1.82
N LEU A 23 2.97 11.19 1.17
CA LEU A 23 3.92 10.07 1.14
C LEU A 23 5.18 10.41 0.33
N PRO A 24 6.38 10.01 0.78
CA PRO A 24 7.61 10.19 0.01
C PRO A 24 7.50 9.54 -1.38
N PRO A 25 8.05 10.17 -2.45
CA PRO A 25 7.94 9.68 -3.82
C PRO A 25 8.44 8.24 -3.98
N GLU A 26 9.50 7.86 -3.27
CA GLU A 26 10.05 6.51 -3.30
C GLU A 26 9.07 5.47 -2.74
N VAL A 27 8.32 5.81 -1.69
CA VAL A 27 7.30 4.93 -1.11
C VAL A 27 6.11 4.81 -2.05
N VAL A 28 5.68 5.92 -2.66
CA VAL A 28 4.61 5.93 -3.67
C VAL A 28 5.01 5.06 -4.85
N GLN A 29 6.21 5.22 -5.38
CA GLN A 29 6.72 4.41 -6.49
C GLN A 29 6.78 2.91 -6.12
N CYS A 30 7.21 2.58 -4.91
CA CYS A 30 7.18 1.21 -4.40
C CYS A 30 5.75 0.65 -4.37
N LEU A 31 4.79 1.42 -3.86
CA LEU A 31 3.38 1.06 -3.81
C LEU A 31 2.71 0.97 -5.19
N GLU A 32 3.14 1.75 -6.17
CA GLU A 32 2.59 1.68 -7.53
C GLU A 32 3.15 0.50 -8.33
N ASN A 33 4.42 0.14 -8.10
CA ASN A 33 5.07 -0.96 -8.82
C ASN A 33 4.77 -2.33 -8.24
N ALA A 34 4.64 -2.43 -6.91
CA ALA A 34 4.39 -3.70 -6.25
C ALA A 34 2.97 -4.22 -6.53
N ARG A 35 2.89 -5.52 -6.80
CA ARG A 35 1.60 -6.22 -7.00
C ARG A 35 0.92 -6.57 -5.69
N PHE A 36 1.71 -7.04 -4.72
CA PHE A 36 1.22 -7.53 -3.43
C PHE A 36 1.93 -6.83 -2.29
N LEU A 37 1.28 -6.81 -1.14
CA LEU A 37 1.91 -6.44 0.13
C LEU A 37 1.65 -7.52 1.17
N HIS A 38 2.40 -7.48 2.26
CA HIS A 38 2.19 -8.36 3.40
C HIS A 38 1.49 -7.58 4.51
N LEU A 39 0.31 -8.04 4.92
CA LEU A 39 -0.44 -7.51 6.06
C LEU A 39 -0.07 -8.30 7.33
N ALA A 40 0.48 -7.62 8.33
CA ALA A 40 0.70 -8.15 9.65
C ALA A 40 -0.38 -7.67 10.63
N THR A 41 -0.97 -8.62 11.36
CA THR A 41 -1.96 -8.42 12.42
C THR A 41 -1.50 -9.12 13.68
N CYS A 42 -1.96 -8.68 14.87
CA CYS A 42 -1.57 -9.32 16.13
C CYS A 42 -2.71 -9.24 17.15
N VAL A 43 -3.06 -10.38 17.74
CA VAL A 43 -3.99 -10.49 18.87
C VAL A 43 -3.37 -11.40 19.93
N GLY A 44 -3.44 -10.99 21.20
CA GLY A 44 -2.90 -11.79 22.31
C GLY A 44 -1.41 -12.11 22.18
N ASN A 45 -0.61 -11.17 21.65
CA ASN A 45 0.81 -11.37 21.33
C ASN A 45 1.10 -12.53 20.35
N GLN A 46 0.10 -12.94 19.56
CA GLN A 46 0.28 -13.89 18.47
C GLN A 46 0.27 -13.14 17.12
N PRO A 47 1.44 -12.96 16.47
CA PRO A 47 1.52 -12.30 15.17
C PRO A 47 0.98 -13.21 14.06
N HIS A 48 0.41 -12.60 13.03
CA HIS A 48 -0.08 -13.28 11.84
C HIS A 48 0.17 -12.41 10.61
N VAL A 49 0.77 -13.00 9.57
CA VAL A 49 1.09 -12.33 8.31
C VAL A 49 0.27 -12.94 7.17
N SER A 50 -0.23 -12.12 6.27
CA SER A 50 -0.99 -12.54 5.09
C SER A 50 -0.55 -11.76 3.85
N LEU A 51 -0.42 -12.45 2.72
CA LEU A 51 -0.20 -11.81 1.42
C LEU A 51 -1.54 -11.23 0.93
N MET A 52 -1.54 -9.97 0.50
CA MET A 52 -2.76 -9.25 0.10
C MET A 52 -2.61 -8.60 -1.26
N ASN A 53 -3.64 -8.74 -2.09
CA ASN A 53 -3.90 -7.76 -3.14
C ASN A 53 -4.27 -6.45 -2.48
N TYR A 54 -3.75 -5.35 -3.01
CA TYR A 54 -4.05 -4.03 -2.48
C TYR A 54 -4.22 -3.00 -3.59
N THR A 55 -4.81 -1.88 -3.21
CA THR A 55 -4.91 -0.67 -4.01
C THR A 55 -4.50 0.51 -3.15
N TYR A 56 -3.49 1.24 -3.58
CA TYR A 56 -3.10 2.50 -2.98
C TYR A 56 -3.93 3.63 -3.59
N LEU A 57 -4.54 4.45 -2.74
CA LEU A 57 -5.26 5.66 -3.15
C LEU A 57 -4.65 6.86 -2.42
N PRO A 58 -4.09 7.86 -3.12
CA PRO A 58 -3.55 9.06 -2.49
C PRO A 58 -4.64 9.92 -1.83
N SER A 59 -5.87 9.86 -2.37
CA SER A 59 -7.06 10.48 -1.79
C SER A 59 -8.32 9.80 -2.33
N SER A 60 -9.47 10.05 -1.69
CA SER A 60 -10.77 9.52 -2.10
C SER A 60 -11.90 10.43 -1.60
N PRO A 61 -13.14 10.30 -2.11
CA PRO A 61 -14.28 11.06 -1.59
C PRO A 61 -14.55 10.87 -0.09
N TYR A 62 -14.10 9.75 0.49
CA TYR A 62 -14.31 9.40 1.90
C TYR A 62 -13.06 9.64 2.78
N SER A 63 -11.90 9.92 2.18
CA SER A 63 -10.64 10.18 2.91
C SER A 63 -9.78 11.17 2.14
N SER A 64 -9.47 12.31 2.78
CA SER A 64 -8.52 13.30 2.28
C SER A 64 -7.06 12.89 2.42
N VAL A 65 -6.78 11.84 3.21
CA VAL A 65 -5.44 11.29 3.42
C VAL A 65 -5.23 10.02 2.61
N PRO A 66 -3.97 9.68 2.27
CA PRO A 66 -3.63 8.44 1.60
C PRO A 66 -4.07 7.19 2.36
N VAL A 67 -4.65 6.23 1.62
CA VAL A 67 -5.17 4.99 2.18
C VAL A 67 -4.75 3.78 1.35
N ILE A 68 -4.68 2.63 2.01
CA ILE A 68 -4.48 1.33 1.36
C ILE A 68 -5.77 0.53 1.51
N VAL A 69 -6.32 0.13 0.37
CA VAL A 69 -7.54 -0.67 0.27
C VAL A 69 -7.17 -2.12 0.01
N MET A 70 -7.77 -3.03 0.76
CA MET A 70 -7.67 -4.48 0.57
C MET A 70 -9.06 -5.11 0.71
N THR A 71 -9.19 -6.36 0.28
CA THR A 71 -10.40 -7.16 0.50
C THR A 71 -10.08 -8.45 1.21
N THR A 72 -11.03 -8.97 1.99
CA THR A 72 -10.88 -10.24 2.70
C THR A 72 -12.21 -10.95 2.87
N ASN A 73 -12.18 -12.27 3.01
CA ASN A 73 -13.33 -13.04 3.48
C ASN A 73 -13.65 -12.67 4.95
N PRO A 74 -14.92 -12.37 5.31
CA PRO A 74 -15.36 -12.04 6.67
C PRO A 74 -14.99 -13.10 7.72
N SER A 75 -14.94 -14.38 7.34
CA SER A 75 -14.64 -15.51 8.23
C SER A 75 -13.15 -15.75 8.43
N SER A 76 -12.27 -14.91 7.86
CA SER A 76 -10.84 -15.13 7.91
C SER A 76 -10.20 -14.75 9.26
N LYS A 77 -9.06 -15.37 9.58
CA LYS A 77 -8.27 -15.04 10.79
C LYS A 77 -7.90 -13.56 10.84
N LYS A 78 -7.56 -12.94 9.70
CA LYS A 78 -7.25 -11.52 9.62
C LYS A 78 -8.46 -10.65 9.97
N THR A 79 -9.67 -10.97 9.50
CA THR A 79 -10.89 -10.23 9.89
C THR A 79 -11.11 -10.27 11.40
N ASN A 80 -11.03 -11.45 12.01
CA ASN A 80 -11.17 -11.60 13.46
C ASN A 80 -10.09 -10.82 14.22
N ASN A 81 -8.85 -10.83 13.74
CA ASN A 81 -7.78 -10.07 14.35
C ASN A 81 -8.02 -8.55 14.28
N LEU A 82 -8.48 -8.06 13.12
CA LEU A 82 -8.76 -6.64 12.88
C LEU A 82 -9.90 -6.11 13.73
N LEU A 83 -10.91 -6.93 14.02
CA LEU A 83 -12.02 -6.56 14.91
C LEU A 83 -11.55 -6.33 16.36
N VAL A 84 -10.51 -7.04 16.80
CA VAL A 84 -9.98 -6.95 18.17
C VAL A 84 -8.87 -5.91 18.28
N ASN A 85 -7.96 -5.87 17.31
CA ASN A 85 -6.85 -4.93 17.27
C ASN A 85 -6.72 -4.33 15.86
N PRO A 86 -7.11 -3.05 15.68
CA PRO A 86 -7.05 -2.41 14.37
C PRO A 86 -5.64 -1.93 14.00
N ASN A 87 -4.65 -2.01 14.89
CA ASN A 87 -3.28 -1.61 14.56
C ASN A 87 -2.61 -2.69 13.72
N VAL A 88 -2.09 -2.28 12.56
CA VAL A 88 -1.51 -3.17 11.56
C VAL A 88 -0.17 -2.63 11.08
N SER A 89 0.67 -3.54 10.59
CA SER A 89 1.90 -3.22 9.87
C SER A 89 1.81 -3.85 8.48
N LEU A 90 2.11 -3.07 7.46
CA LEU A 90 2.18 -3.52 6.07
C LEU A 90 3.63 -3.53 5.62
N LEU A 91 4.04 -4.53 4.86
CA LEU A 91 5.36 -4.57 4.22
C LEU A 91 5.19 -4.66 2.71
N VAL A 92 5.74 -3.69 1.99
CA VAL A 92 5.76 -3.66 0.53
C VAL A 92 7.19 -3.49 0.03
N HIS A 93 7.47 -4.10 -1.13
CA HIS A 93 8.77 -4.08 -1.77
C HIS A 93 8.61 -4.34 -3.27
N ASP A 94 9.54 -3.88 -4.09
CA ASP A 94 9.43 -3.86 -5.57
C ASP A 94 10.24 -4.95 -6.31
N TRP A 95 11.25 -5.55 -5.68
CA TRP A 95 12.18 -6.55 -6.24
C TRP A 95 11.61 -7.87 -6.84
N VAL A 96 10.34 -8.27 -6.63
CA VAL A 96 9.87 -9.63 -7.05
C VAL A 96 8.48 -9.66 -7.71
N SER A 97 7.66 -8.60 -7.63
CA SER A 97 6.30 -8.63 -8.18
C SER A 97 5.94 -7.30 -8.82
N HIS A 98 6.24 -7.18 -10.10
CA HIS A 98 5.86 -6.02 -10.89
C HIS A 98 4.45 -6.21 -11.42
N ARG A 99 3.62 -5.16 -11.28
CA ARG A 99 2.42 -5.06 -12.11
C ARG A 99 2.86 -5.02 -13.58
N PRO A 100 2.27 -5.83 -14.49
CA PRO A 100 2.49 -5.66 -15.92
C PRO A 100 2.22 -4.18 -16.24
N PRO A 101 3.08 -3.50 -17.01
CA PRO A 101 2.91 -2.08 -17.30
C PRO A 101 1.55 -1.89 -17.96
N THR A 102 0.59 -1.35 -17.20
CA THR A 102 -0.74 -1.03 -17.71
C THR A 102 -0.55 0.01 -18.80
N GLN A 103 -0.89 -0.35 -20.04
CA GLN A 103 -1.14 0.65 -21.06
C GLN A 103 -2.31 1.51 -20.56
N GLY A 104 -2.07 2.70 -20.01
CA GLY A 104 -3.22 3.53 -19.59
C GLY A 104 -2.97 4.84 -18.87
N ARG A 105 -1.84 5.09 -18.20
CA ARG A 105 -1.58 6.42 -17.62
C ARG A 105 -0.72 7.27 -18.56
N ARG A 106 -1.34 7.83 -19.59
CA ARG A 106 -0.83 9.03 -20.28
C ARG A 106 -1.76 10.21 -19.99
N ALA A 107 -1.28 11.14 -19.16
CA ALA A 107 -1.78 12.50 -19.17
C ALA A 107 -1.18 13.22 -20.41
N SER A 108 -2.07 13.75 -21.26
CA SER A 108 -1.80 14.60 -22.42
C SER A 108 -1.22 13.95 -23.69
N GLY A 109 -1.65 14.52 -24.83
CA GLY A 109 -1.65 13.93 -26.17
C GLY A 109 -0.30 13.48 -26.74
N GLY A 110 -0.36 12.36 -27.47
CA GLY A 110 0.73 11.86 -28.32
C GLY A 110 0.36 10.53 -28.96
N SER A 111 0.31 10.53 -30.30
CA SER A 111 -0.09 9.52 -31.31
C SER A 111 -0.09 8.01 -30.97
N PRO A 112 -0.92 7.20 -31.65
CA PRO A 112 -1.02 5.75 -31.41
C PRO A 112 0.31 5.05 -31.74
N GLY A 113 0.87 4.32 -30.78
CA GLY A 113 2.12 3.56 -30.92
C GLY A 113 1.86 2.05 -30.80
N PRO A 114 2.66 1.21 -31.46
CA PRO A 114 2.26 -0.12 -31.89
C PRO A 114 2.17 -1.13 -30.74
N GLU A 115 1.21 -2.03 -30.91
CA GLU A 115 0.98 -3.21 -30.10
C GLU A 115 2.15 -4.19 -30.20
N HIS A 116 2.40 -4.94 -29.12
CA HIS A 116 3.50 -5.89 -28.88
C HIS A 116 4.86 -5.29 -28.51
N ARG A 117 5.08 -5.11 -27.20
CA ARG A 117 6.45 -5.05 -26.62
C ARG A 117 7.07 -6.45 -26.73
N SER A 118 8.29 -6.56 -27.28
CA SER A 118 9.00 -7.85 -27.40
C SER A 118 9.39 -8.41 -26.03
N SER A 119 9.49 -9.74 -25.90
CA SER A 119 9.91 -10.42 -24.66
C SER A 119 11.26 -9.93 -24.14
N LEU A 120 12.18 -9.56 -25.04
CA LEU A 120 13.46 -8.92 -24.74
C LEU A 120 13.30 -7.49 -24.19
N ALA A 121 12.37 -6.69 -24.73
CA ALA A 121 12.08 -5.37 -24.19
C ALA A 121 11.50 -5.46 -22.78
N SER A 122 10.59 -6.41 -22.54
CA SER A 122 10.07 -6.69 -21.20
C SER A 122 11.17 -7.20 -20.25
N MET A 123 12.07 -8.06 -20.73
CA MET A 123 13.22 -8.55 -19.95
C MET A 123 14.20 -7.43 -19.61
N LEU A 124 14.54 -6.54 -20.55
CA LEU A 124 15.41 -5.39 -20.31
C LEU A 124 14.79 -4.37 -19.35
N ILE A 125 13.46 -4.18 -19.42
CA ILE A 125 12.74 -3.39 -18.43
C ILE A 125 12.82 -4.05 -17.06
N ASN A 126 12.61 -5.37 -16.96
CA ASN A 126 12.70 -6.10 -15.70
C ASN A 126 14.12 -6.03 -15.09
N ILE A 127 15.16 -6.16 -15.93
CA ILE A 127 16.57 -6.07 -15.50
C ILE A 127 16.93 -4.64 -15.06
N ASN A 128 16.53 -3.62 -15.81
CA ASN A 128 16.79 -2.24 -15.40
C ASN A 128 16.02 -1.87 -14.13
N THR A 129 14.81 -2.40 -13.94
CA THR A 129 13.98 -2.09 -12.77
C THR A 129 14.52 -2.77 -11.51
N SER A 130 14.94 -4.03 -11.59
CA SER A 130 15.57 -4.74 -10.45
C SER A 130 16.91 -4.12 -10.01
N ALA A 131 17.60 -3.41 -10.92
CA ALA A 131 18.81 -2.67 -10.61
C ALA A 131 18.57 -1.23 -10.08
N MET A 132 17.39 -0.64 -10.33
CA MET A 132 17.11 0.79 -10.06
C MET A 132 16.33 1.06 -8.78
N SER A 133 15.70 0.06 -8.16
CA SER A 133 15.01 0.25 -6.88
C SER A 133 15.08 -1.03 -6.05
N SER A 134 15.58 -0.92 -4.82
CA SER A 134 15.60 -2.01 -3.84
C SER A 134 15.35 -1.41 -2.45
N ILE A 135 14.20 -0.78 -2.32
CA ILE A 135 13.68 -0.33 -1.04
C ILE A 135 12.50 -1.21 -0.63
N SER A 136 12.40 -1.48 0.66
CA SER A 136 11.18 -2.00 1.27
C SER A 136 10.59 -0.92 2.16
N ALA A 137 9.27 -0.74 2.12
CA ALA A 137 8.56 0.16 3.01
C ALA A 137 7.72 -0.66 4.01
N THR A 138 8.00 -0.48 5.29
CA THR A 138 7.14 -0.89 6.39
C THR A 138 6.20 0.26 6.72
N ILE A 139 4.90 0.05 6.59
CA ILE A 139 3.87 1.07 6.76
C ILE A 139 3.02 0.68 7.97
N ASN A 140 3.08 1.46 9.04
CA ASN A 140 2.22 1.26 10.19
C ASN A 140 0.93 2.07 10.03
N GLY A 141 -0.17 1.49 10.46
CA GLY A 141 -1.47 2.11 10.26
C GLY A 141 -2.57 1.58 11.17
N THR A 142 -3.75 2.14 10.98
CA THR A 142 -4.98 1.64 11.59
C THR A 142 -5.93 1.18 10.51
N ALA A 143 -6.33 -0.07 10.60
CA ALA A 143 -7.28 -0.71 9.72
C ALA A 143 -8.71 -0.51 10.22
N LYS A 144 -9.62 -0.25 9.30
CA LYS A 144 -11.06 -0.17 9.50
C LYS A 144 -11.72 -1.15 8.52
N LEU A 145 -12.62 -1.99 9.03
CA LEU A 145 -13.51 -2.76 8.19
C LEU A 145 -14.69 -1.86 7.80
N ILE A 146 -14.93 -1.73 6.49
CA ILE A 146 -16.03 -0.91 6.00
C ILE A 146 -17.34 -1.69 6.12
N ALA A 147 -18.41 -1.00 6.47
CA ALA A 147 -19.72 -1.61 6.67
C ALA A 147 -20.28 -2.14 5.34
N PRO A 148 -20.77 -3.39 5.31
CA PRO A 148 -21.32 -3.98 4.11
C PRO A 148 -22.57 -3.24 3.64
N GLY A 149 -22.72 -3.08 2.32
CA GLY A 149 -23.84 -2.40 1.68
C GLY A 149 -23.76 -0.88 1.68
N SER A 150 -22.68 -0.28 2.18
CA SER A 150 -22.49 1.17 2.17
C SER A 150 -21.97 1.69 0.82
N ASP A 151 -22.25 2.96 0.50
CA ASP A 151 -21.69 3.61 -0.69
C ASP A 151 -20.14 3.72 -0.60
N GLU A 152 -19.61 3.86 0.62
CA GLU A 152 -18.16 3.84 0.91
C GLU A 152 -17.55 2.49 0.51
N GLU A 153 -18.17 1.38 0.95
CA GLU A 153 -17.70 0.04 0.61
C GLU A 153 -17.73 -0.19 -0.90
N LYS A 154 -18.84 0.15 -1.56
CA LYS A 154 -19.00 -0.04 -3.00
C LYS A 154 -17.91 0.69 -3.77
N TYR A 155 -17.67 1.96 -3.44
CA TYR A 155 -16.62 2.76 -4.09
C TYR A 155 -15.24 2.11 -3.95
N TYR A 156 -14.83 1.74 -2.73
CA TYR A 156 -13.51 1.17 -2.52
C TYR A 156 -13.36 -0.22 -3.12
N ARG A 157 -14.43 -1.03 -3.09
CA ARG A 157 -14.45 -2.34 -3.75
C ARG A 157 -14.30 -2.19 -5.26
N ASP A 158 -15.03 -1.27 -5.89
CA ASP A 158 -14.98 -1.05 -7.33
C ASP A 158 -13.58 -0.54 -7.73
N GLN A 159 -13.02 0.44 -7.00
CA GLN A 159 -11.64 0.89 -7.19
C GLN A 159 -10.62 -0.24 -7.01
N HIS A 160 -10.83 -1.12 -6.03
CA HIS A 160 -9.93 -2.24 -5.79
C HIS A 160 -9.99 -3.29 -6.90
N LEU A 161 -11.19 -3.59 -7.41
CA LEU A 161 -11.39 -4.50 -8.54
C LEU A 161 -10.76 -3.96 -9.82
N GLU A 162 -11.03 -2.70 -10.17
CA GLU A 162 -10.47 -2.03 -11.36
C GLU A 162 -8.94 -2.09 -11.37
N ASN A 163 -8.32 -1.81 -10.22
CA ASN A 163 -6.88 -1.82 -10.06
C ASN A 163 -6.25 -3.22 -9.97
N ASN A 164 -7.03 -4.30 -9.94
CA ASN A 164 -6.54 -5.69 -9.82
C ASN A 164 -7.13 -6.63 -10.90
N THR A 165 -7.27 -6.15 -12.14
CA THR A 165 -7.87 -6.88 -13.29
C THR A 165 -6.89 -7.73 -14.13
N PHE A 166 -5.66 -7.96 -13.66
CA PHE A 166 -4.50 -8.36 -14.50
C PHE A 166 -4.54 -9.72 -15.21
N ASP A 167 -5.48 -10.61 -14.93
CA ASP A 167 -5.54 -11.95 -15.56
C ASP A 167 -6.35 -11.98 -16.87
N SER A 168 -6.70 -10.82 -17.42
CA SER A 168 -7.48 -10.73 -18.67
C SER A 168 -6.63 -10.82 -19.94
N GLU A 169 -5.37 -10.39 -19.90
CA GLU A 169 -4.62 -10.05 -21.11
C GLU A 169 -3.14 -10.47 -21.07
N GLY A 170 -2.84 -11.69 -20.62
CA GLY A 170 -1.41 -12.04 -20.47
C GLY A 170 -0.98 -13.50 -20.44
N VAL A 171 -1.87 -14.49 -20.41
CA VAL A 171 -1.43 -15.89 -20.54
C VAL A 171 -1.21 -16.19 -22.01
N ILE A 172 0.01 -15.97 -22.51
CA ILE A 172 0.41 -16.57 -23.76
C ILE A 172 0.41 -18.09 -23.54
N SER A 173 -0.59 -18.74 -24.10
CA SER A 173 -0.80 -20.19 -24.14
C SER A 173 0.42 -20.91 -24.73
N PHE A 174 1.44 -21.18 -23.93
CA PHE A 174 2.62 -21.94 -24.35
C PHE A 174 2.64 -23.40 -23.90
N ASN A 175 1.61 -23.91 -23.22
CA ASN A 175 1.47 -25.36 -23.08
C ASN A 175 0.02 -25.79 -22.87
N ARG A 176 -0.52 -26.54 -23.82
CA ARG A 176 -1.76 -27.30 -23.68
C ARG A 176 -1.45 -28.55 -22.85
N GLN A 177 -1.64 -28.49 -21.54
CA GLN A 177 -1.81 -29.68 -20.69
C GLN A 177 -3.27 -29.76 -20.19
N PRO A 178 -3.78 -30.96 -19.88
CA PRO A 178 -5.18 -31.18 -19.53
C PRO A 178 -5.55 -30.48 -18.20
N PRO A 179 -6.85 -30.29 -17.91
CA PRO A 179 -7.30 -29.51 -16.77
C PRO A 179 -6.94 -30.23 -15.48
N GLY A 180 -5.98 -29.69 -14.75
CA GLY A 180 -5.54 -30.17 -13.45
C GLY A 180 -4.60 -29.13 -12.86
N ASP A 181 -5.09 -28.46 -11.82
CA ASP A 181 -4.34 -27.60 -10.89
C ASP A 181 -3.46 -26.52 -11.55
N THR A 182 -4.09 -25.50 -12.14
CA THR A 182 -3.46 -24.19 -12.31
C THR A 182 -3.45 -23.49 -10.95
N GLU A 183 -2.26 -23.23 -10.40
CA GLU A 183 -2.07 -22.33 -9.26
C GLU A 183 -2.56 -20.92 -9.66
N ASP A 184 -3.82 -20.63 -9.28
CA ASP A 184 -4.62 -19.55 -9.86
C ASP A 184 -4.28 -18.18 -9.29
N GLY A 185 -3.91 -17.27 -10.18
CA GLY A 185 -3.23 -16.00 -9.96
C GLY A 185 -4.08 -14.85 -9.42
N GLY A 186 -5.10 -15.15 -8.62
CA GLY A 186 -5.84 -14.16 -7.82
C GLY A 186 -7.15 -13.64 -8.44
N ARG A 187 -7.53 -14.10 -9.64
CA ARG A 187 -8.89 -13.87 -10.18
C ARG A 187 -9.93 -14.77 -9.51
N GLU A 188 -9.59 -16.01 -9.13
CA GLU A 188 -10.53 -16.88 -8.38
C GLU A 188 -10.67 -16.53 -6.89
N CYS A 189 -9.96 -15.52 -6.35
CA CYS A 189 -10.24 -15.04 -4.99
C CYS A 189 -11.61 -14.38 -4.86
N PHE A 190 -12.19 -13.92 -5.98
CA PHE A 190 -13.55 -13.40 -6.04
C PHE A 190 -14.43 -14.46 -6.66
N VAL A 191 -14.81 -15.47 -5.86
CA VAL A 191 -15.92 -16.35 -6.22
C VAL A 191 -17.18 -15.49 -6.28
N ALA A 192 -17.77 -15.35 -7.46
CA ALA A 192 -19.02 -14.62 -7.64
C ALA A 192 -20.09 -15.21 -6.70
N GLY A 193 -20.42 -14.48 -5.64
CA GLY A 193 -21.35 -14.92 -4.60
C GLY A 193 -20.75 -15.01 -3.19
N GLU A 194 -19.43 -14.91 -3.01
CA GLU A 194 -18.83 -14.76 -1.68
C GLU A 194 -18.92 -13.31 -1.20
N GLU A 195 -19.45 -13.12 0.02
CA GLU A 195 -19.41 -11.84 0.71
C GLU A 195 -17.95 -11.51 1.03
N VAL A 196 -17.39 -10.50 0.36
CA VAL A 196 -16.06 -9.95 0.67
C VAL A 196 -16.22 -8.68 1.49
N GLN A 197 -15.33 -8.49 2.46
CA GLN A 197 -15.29 -7.29 3.28
C GLN A 197 -14.11 -6.40 2.87
N VAL A 198 -14.37 -5.10 2.77
CA VAL A 198 -13.35 -4.10 2.45
C VAL A 198 -12.60 -3.71 3.73
N ILE A 199 -11.27 -3.79 3.67
CA ILE A 199 -10.36 -3.27 4.68
C ILE A 199 -9.78 -1.96 4.16
N LEU A 200 -9.93 -0.89 4.92
CA LEU A 200 -9.30 0.40 4.68
C LEU A 200 -8.21 0.64 5.72
N VAL A 201 -6.97 0.85 5.30
CA VAL A 201 -5.86 1.17 6.20
C VAL A 201 -5.48 2.63 6.06
N HIS A 202 -5.61 3.38 7.15
CA HIS A 202 -5.07 4.72 7.28
C HIS A 202 -3.61 4.64 7.68
N ILE A 203 -2.75 5.28 6.87
CA ILE A 203 -1.31 5.31 7.08
C ILE A 203 -0.97 6.30 8.20
N LYS A 204 -0.14 5.87 9.16
CA LYS A 204 0.35 6.71 10.27
C LYS A 204 1.80 7.09 10.09
N ASP A 205 2.64 6.08 9.91
CA ASP A 205 4.08 6.23 9.81
C ASP A 205 4.65 5.15 8.89
N ILE A 206 5.82 5.46 8.35
CA ILE A 206 6.50 4.64 7.36
C ILE A 206 7.97 4.54 7.74
N ARG A 207 8.54 3.36 7.57
CA ARG A 207 9.97 3.13 7.60
C ARG A 207 10.39 2.52 6.29
N THR A 208 11.37 3.10 5.61
CA THR A 208 12.03 2.41 4.49
C THR A 208 13.38 1.90 4.90
N SER A 209 13.77 0.81 4.26
CA SER A 209 15.12 0.29 4.30
C SER A 209 15.60 0.00 2.90
N ASP A 210 16.86 0.34 2.62
CA ASP A 210 17.53 -0.05 1.39
C ASP A 210 18.41 -1.29 1.58
N TRP A 211 18.83 -1.88 0.46
CA TRP A 211 19.73 -3.04 0.46
C TRP A 211 21.13 -2.75 1.01
N LYS A 212 21.49 -1.47 1.18
CA LYS A 212 22.77 -1.02 1.75
C LYS A 212 22.70 -0.83 3.26
N GLY A 213 21.54 -1.04 3.87
CA GLY A 213 21.32 -0.96 5.32
C GLY A 213 20.96 0.44 5.83
N GLY A 214 20.67 1.39 4.95
CA GLY A 214 20.16 2.71 5.33
C GLY A 214 18.68 2.64 5.70
N VAL A 215 18.29 3.39 6.74
CA VAL A 215 16.91 3.43 7.24
C VAL A 215 16.40 4.87 7.29
N ARG A 216 15.13 5.08 6.92
CA ARG A 216 14.47 6.39 7.04
C ARG A 216 13.08 6.23 7.60
N ASP A 217 12.72 7.13 8.53
CA ASP A 217 11.41 7.18 9.15
C ASP A 217 10.61 8.40 8.70
N TRP A 218 9.32 8.20 8.46
CA TRP A 218 8.37 9.27 8.17
C TRP A 218 7.14 9.13 9.03
N VAL A 219 6.60 10.26 9.47
CA VAL A 219 5.29 10.33 10.13
C VAL A 219 4.39 11.21 9.29
N LEU A 220 3.21 10.67 8.97
CA LEU A 220 2.19 11.37 8.21
C LEU A 220 1.33 12.21 9.16
N THR A 221 1.34 13.53 8.99
CA THR A 221 0.45 14.43 9.72
C THR A 221 -0.73 14.81 8.86
N SER A 222 -1.94 14.53 9.34
CA SER A 222 -3.15 15.11 8.75
C SER A 222 -3.19 16.60 9.08
N GLU A 223 -3.28 17.46 8.06
CA GLU A 223 -3.42 18.92 8.22
C GLU A 223 -4.69 19.33 9.00
N ALA A 224 -5.56 18.39 9.37
CA ALA A 224 -6.76 18.64 10.18
C ALA A 224 -6.46 19.06 11.63
N ASN A 225 -5.23 18.90 12.12
CA ASN A 225 -4.80 19.41 13.43
C ASN A 225 -3.63 20.37 13.27
N GLY A 226 -3.92 21.57 12.78
CA GLY A 226 -2.98 22.70 12.89
C GLY A 226 -2.58 22.91 14.35
N PRO A 227 -1.32 23.26 14.64
CA PRO A 227 -0.88 23.51 16.00
C PRO A 227 -1.65 24.71 16.54
N THR A 228 -2.44 24.52 17.59
CA THR A 228 -2.93 25.65 18.39
C THR A 228 -1.70 26.31 19.02
N ILE A 229 -1.39 27.50 18.50
CA ILE A 229 -0.29 28.34 18.95
C ILE A 229 -0.56 28.71 20.41
N ASN A 230 0.17 28.07 21.33
CA ASN A 230 0.18 28.46 22.73
C ASN A 230 0.96 29.76 22.90
N GLY A 231 0.27 30.81 23.33
CA GLY A 231 0.85 31.87 24.14
C GLY A 231 0.70 33.28 23.58
N VAL A 232 -0.35 33.98 24.01
CA VAL A 232 -0.19 35.27 24.72
C VAL A 232 -1.31 35.38 25.76
N SER A 233 -0.95 35.25 27.03
CA SER A 233 -1.76 35.74 28.15
C SER A 233 -1.52 37.24 28.25
N SER A 234 -2.43 38.05 27.74
CA SER A 234 -2.50 39.46 28.10
C SER A 234 -3.62 39.64 29.12
N LEU A 235 -3.19 39.85 30.35
CA LEU A 235 -3.98 40.42 31.44
C LEU A 235 -4.64 41.71 30.95
N GLU A 236 -5.97 41.79 30.99
CA GLU A 236 -6.65 43.08 31.16
C GLU A 236 -7.51 43.02 32.43
N VAL A 237 -6.97 43.68 33.44
CA VAL A 237 -7.57 43.95 34.74
C VAL A 237 -8.58 45.10 34.57
N SER A 238 -9.81 44.81 34.99
CA SER A 238 -10.80 45.70 35.62
C SER A 238 -11.17 47.05 34.97
N LYS A 239 -12.47 47.22 34.74
CA LYS A 239 -13.23 48.33 35.35
C LYS A 239 -14.71 47.96 35.50
N GLU A 240 -15.05 47.65 36.74
CA GLU A 240 -16.41 47.68 37.27
C GLU A 240 -16.79 49.15 37.47
N THR A 241 -17.99 49.55 37.05
CA THR A 241 -18.57 50.85 37.41
C THR A 241 -20.00 50.60 37.84
N GLN A 242 -20.19 50.64 39.15
CA GLN A 242 -21.40 51.15 39.80
C GLN A 242 -20.99 51.96 41.02
#